data_AF-A0A8C4QMB0-F1
#
_entry.id   AF-A0A8C4QMB0-F1
#
_cell.length_a   1.000
_cell.length_b   1.000
_cell.length_c   1.000
_cell.angle_alpha   90.00
_cell.angle_beta   90.00
_cell.angle_gamma   90.00
#
_symmetry.space_group_name_H-M   'P 1'
#
loop_
_entity.id
_entity.type
_entity.pdbx_description
1 polymer ?
#
loop_
_entity_poly.entity_id
_entity_poly.type
_entity_poly.pdbx_seq_one_letter_code
_entity_poly.pdbx_strand_id
1 'polypeptide(L)'
;MKSAILYNKLIDSLTSLIITFSLLFSIVSLVVVWYSLPLEVIIIGRIVEGISGGIPILLASSFAYIVDTVPSGTLSLRLALIDMIIGLCGGTGGLVSGYLLEAVGYASVYLCSVGLYLFNFGSGPDPDLPGEGMRSIEYRPAQGGGHRWYMFFLLLAFMTYAMLLQGVPNLLILVQLNAPLCWDAVLMGYGIAVSCTGFLASFLAVALLRRRLTPPGAALLGLLSFSVGMVLLSFTSTTLMMFLAQIPLLLRVMPAPLMRSMMSNAVLPTEQGTLFSMVSCLQTFSEILATIIFNNVYAATVATFHGFSFILAVAISVIPATIMGYVVCYKMSSQSSPYKCWKVWGTVHNPDKLQ
;
A
#
# COMPACT_ATOMS: atom_id res chain seq x y z
N MET A 1 -16.33 24.75 -14.35
CA MET A 1 -15.56 25.70 -13.51
C MET A 1 -16.04 25.71 -12.06
N LYS A 2 -17.32 26.01 -11.76
CA LYS A 2 -17.85 25.99 -10.38
C LYS A 2 -17.73 24.62 -9.67
N SER A 3 -17.92 23.52 -10.39
CA SER A 3 -17.79 22.15 -9.86
C SER A 3 -16.35 21.80 -9.44
N ALA A 4 -15.34 22.22 -10.22
CA ALA A 4 -13.93 21.99 -9.91
C ALA A 4 -13.46 22.81 -8.69
N ILE A 5 -13.94 24.05 -8.55
CA ILE A 5 -13.61 24.90 -7.40
C ILE A 5 -14.23 24.33 -6.11
N LEU A 6 -15.47 23.84 -6.18
CA LEU A 6 -16.14 23.20 -5.03
C LEU A 6 -15.42 21.90 -4.63
N TYR A 7 -14.95 21.13 -5.61
CA TYR A 7 -14.22 19.88 -5.38
C TYR A 7 -12.86 20.11 -4.71
N ASN A 8 -12.06 21.07 -5.20
CA ASN A 8 -10.78 21.40 -4.56
C ASN A 8 -10.97 21.89 -3.13
N LYS A 9 -11.96 22.78 -2.89
CA LYS A 9 -12.32 23.20 -1.53
C LYS A 9 -12.73 22.04 -0.62
N LEU A 10 -13.41 21.03 -1.17
CA LEU A 10 -13.80 19.84 -0.42
C LEU A 10 -12.57 19.01 -0.02
N ILE A 11 -11.63 18.80 -0.94
CA ILE A 11 -10.36 18.10 -0.66
C ILE A 11 -9.53 18.85 0.37
N ASP A 12 -9.40 20.17 0.24
CA ASP A 12 -8.65 21.01 1.19
C ASP A 12 -9.30 20.95 2.58
N SER A 13 -10.64 20.99 2.64
CA SER A 13 -11.36 20.86 3.90
C SER A 13 -11.21 19.47 4.54
N LEU A 14 -11.22 18.40 3.73
CA LEU A 14 -11.06 17.03 4.22
C LEU A 14 -9.63 16.77 4.71
N THR A 15 -8.63 17.22 3.96
CA THR A 15 -7.21 17.09 4.34
C THR A 15 -6.91 17.86 5.62
N SER A 16 -7.40 19.11 5.74
CA SER A 16 -7.29 19.92 6.96
C SER A 16 -7.95 19.25 8.17
N LEU A 17 -9.13 18.64 7.98
CA LEU A 17 -9.83 17.89 9.03
C LEU A 17 -8.98 16.70 9.51
N ILE A 18 -8.44 15.89 8.60
CA ILE A 18 -7.60 14.73 8.94
C ILE A 18 -6.34 15.16 9.70
N ILE A 19 -5.66 16.21 9.23
CA ILE A 19 -4.45 16.75 9.88
C ILE A 19 -4.77 17.25 11.29
N THR A 20 -5.89 17.95 11.48
CA THR A 20 -6.31 18.48 12.79
C THR A 20 -6.55 17.36 13.80
N PHE A 21 -7.24 16.29 13.39
CA PHE A 21 -7.50 15.15 14.26
C PHE A 21 -6.22 14.35 14.57
N SER A 22 -5.31 14.23 13.61
CA SER A 22 -4.00 13.57 13.81
C SER A 22 -3.09 14.37 14.74
N LEU A 23 -3.14 15.71 14.65
CA LEU A 23 -2.48 16.63 15.56
C LEU A 23 -3.03 16.47 16.98
N LEU A 24 -4.36 16.48 17.14
CA LEU A 24 -5.01 16.29 18.43
C LEU A 24 -4.58 14.97 19.07
N PHE A 25 -4.58 13.87 18.30
CA PHE A 25 -4.10 12.58 18.79
C PHE A 25 -2.64 12.62 19.24
N SER A 26 -1.77 13.31 18.49
CA SER A 26 -0.35 13.46 18.83
C SER A 26 -0.15 14.26 20.14
N ILE A 27 -0.96 15.31 20.35
CA ILE A 27 -0.95 16.11 21.59
C ILE A 27 -1.45 15.27 22.77
N VAL A 28 -2.56 14.54 22.62
CA VAL A 28 -3.09 13.65 23.67
C VAL A 28 -2.04 12.60 24.05
N SER A 29 -1.39 11.99 23.06
CA SER A 29 -0.34 11.00 23.30
C SER A 29 0.87 11.60 24.02
N LEU A 30 1.26 12.83 23.67
CA LEU A 30 2.33 13.54 24.37
C LEU A 30 1.99 13.79 25.85
N VAL A 31 0.76 14.24 26.14
CA VAL A 31 0.27 14.46 27.51
C VAL A 31 0.27 13.14 28.29
N VAL A 32 -0.16 12.04 27.66
CA VAL A 32 -0.14 10.71 28.30
C VAL A 32 1.28 10.32 28.70
N VAL A 33 2.26 10.50 27.80
CA VAL A 33 3.65 10.17 28.09
C VAL A 33 4.24 11.07 29.17
N TRP A 34 3.94 12.38 29.16
CA TRP A 34 4.48 13.33 30.15
C TRP A 34 3.94 13.11 31.56
N TYR A 35 2.65 12.86 31.68
CA TYR A 35 1.99 12.66 32.98
C TYR A 35 1.93 11.18 33.38
N SER A 36 2.54 10.28 32.61
CA SER A 36 2.51 8.82 32.84
C SER A 36 1.08 8.31 33.05
N LEU A 37 0.13 8.80 32.24
CA LEU A 37 -1.28 8.46 32.34
C LEU A 37 -1.56 7.02 31.88
N PRO A 38 -2.70 6.44 32.29
CA PRO A 38 -3.20 5.17 31.76
C PRO A 38 -3.24 5.15 30.23
N LEU A 39 -2.82 4.03 29.63
CA LEU A 39 -2.80 3.80 28.18
C LEU A 39 -4.20 3.86 27.55
N GLU A 40 -5.25 3.67 28.36
CA GLU A 40 -6.65 3.79 28.00
C GLU A 40 -6.98 5.18 27.40
N VAL A 41 -6.27 6.23 27.82
CA VAL A 41 -6.45 7.58 27.27
C VAL A 41 -5.97 7.65 25.80
N ILE A 42 -4.92 6.90 25.45
CA ILE A 42 -4.43 6.80 24.06
C ILE A 42 -5.49 6.14 23.18
N ILE A 43 -6.21 5.13 23.70
CA ILE A 43 -7.29 4.46 22.98
C ILE A 43 -8.41 5.45 22.63
N ILE A 44 -8.82 6.29 23.59
CA ILE A 44 -9.81 7.35 23.33
C ILE A 44 -9.31 8.31 22.24
N GLY A 45 -8.04 8.74 22.32
CA GLY A 45 -7.43 9.58 21.30
C GLY A 45 -7.44 8.94 19.91
N ARG A 46 -7.15 7.65 19.80
CA ARG A 46 -7.20 6.89 18.53
C ARG A 46 -8.61 6.77 17.97
N ILE A 47 -9.62 6.59 18.82
CA ILE A 47 -11.02 6.56 18.38
C ILE A 47 -11.40 7.91 17.77
N VAL A 48 -11.02 9.01 18.43
CA VAL A 48 -11.27 10.37 17.93
C VAL A 48 -10.58 10.58 16.58
N GLU A 49 -9.28 10.26 16.47
CA GLU A 49 -8.53 10.31 15.20
C GLU A 49 -9.24 9.50 14.10
N GLY A 50 -9.70 8.29 14.43
CA GLY A 50 -10.38 7.38 13.52
C GLY A 50 -11.69 7.94 12.94
N ILE A 51 -12.40 8.82 13.64
CA ILE A 51 -13.63 9.47 13.14
C ILE A 51 -13.34 10.33 11.90
N SER A 52 -12.13 10.92 11.80
CA SER A 52 -11.70 11.65 10.60
C SER A 52 -11.41 10.75 9.39
N GLY A 53 -11.37 9.43 9.61
CA GLY A 53 -11.02 8.41 8.62
C GLY A 53 -9.51 8.19 8.43
N GLY A 54 -8.68 9.11 8.93
CA GLY A 54 -7.23 8.99 9.00
C GLY A 54 -6.53 8.83 7.64
N ILE A 55 -5.33 8.26 7.70
CA ILE A 55 -4.45 8.04 6.53
C ILE A 55 -5.12 7.23 5.40
N PRO A 56 -5.94 6.17 5.66
CA PRO A 56 -6.55 5.39 4.58
C PRO A 56 -7.44 6.19 3.62
N ILE A 57 -8.18 7.18 4.11
CA ILE A 57 -9.03 8.04 3.27
C ILE A 57 -8.18 9.01 2.44
N LEU A 58 -7.11 9.56 3.04
CA LEU A 58 -6.17 10.42 2.34
C LEU A 58 -5.55 9.66 1.15
N LEU A 59 -5.06 8.45 1.39
CA LEU A 59 -4.49 7.59 0.35
C LEU A 59 -5.53 7.18 -0.70
N ALA A 60 -6.76 6.84 -0.29
CA ALA A 60 -7.85 6.53 -1.21
C ALA A 60 -8.07 7.67 -2.21
N SER A 61 -8.12 8.90 -1.68
CA SER A 61 -8.36 10.11 -2.45
C SER A 61 -7.20 10.39 -3.40
N SER A 62 -5.95 10.25 -2.94
CA SER A 62 -4.76 10.40 -3.79
C SER A 62 -4.72 9.35 -4.92
N PHE A 63 -5.07 8.10 -4.64
CA PHE A 63 -5.11 7.06 -5.67
C PHE A 63 -6.21 7.29 -6.69
N ALA A 64 -7.42 7.68 -6.27
CA ALA A 64 -8.50 8.04 -7.18
C ALA A 64 -8.09 9.21 -8.08
N TYR A 65 -7.49 10.26 -7.51
CA TYR A 65 -7.01 11.42 -8.27
C TYR A 65 -5.94 11.05 -9.32
N ILE A 66 -4.96 10.21 -8.96
CA ILE A 66 -3.95 9.74 -9.93
C ILE A 66 -4.59 8.94 -11.05
N VAL A 67 -5.54 8.08 -10.71
CA VAL A 67 -6.21 7.22 -11.69
C VAL A 67 -7.00 8.04 -12.70
N ASP A 68 -7.61 9.14 -12.27
CA ASP A 68 -8.38 10.04 -13.15
C ASP A 68 -7.48 10.91 -14.03
N THR A 69 -6.25 11.20 -13.60
CA THR A 69 -5.33 12.12 -14.31
C THR A 69 -4.30 11.42 -15.21
N VAL A 70 -3.99 10.15 -14.96
CA VAL A 70 -2.87 9.43 -15.61
C VAL A 70 -3.37 8.35 -16.58
N PRO A 71 -2.79 8.20 -17.78
CA PRO A 71 -3.15 7.15 -18.73
C PRO A 71 -2.80 5.73 -18.24
N SER A 72 -3.61 4.74 -18.62
CA SER A 72 -3.53 3.35 -18.13
C SER A 72 -2.17 2.67 -18.29
N GLY A 73 -1.38 3.02 -19.32
CA GLY A 73 -0.07 2.41 -19.59
C GLY A 73 1.03 2.78 -18.58
N THR A 74 0.92 3.93 -17.92
CA THR A 74 1.88 4.40 -16.90
C THR A 74 1.26 4.48 -15.50
N LEU A 75 -0.02 4.12 -15.38
CA LEU A 75 -0.78 4.20 -14.13
C LEU A 75 -0.14 3.39 -12.99
N SER A 76 0.23 2.14 -13.22
CA SER A 76 0.88 1.30 -12.20
C SER A 76 2.19 1.90 -11.68
N LEU A 77 2.96 2.58 -12.55
CA LEU A 77 4.19 3.28 -12.17
C LEU A 77 3.90 4.50 -11.29
N ARG A 78 2.85 5.27 -11.60
CA ARG A 78 2.45 6.42 -10.77
C ARG A 78 1.88 6.00 -9.42
N LEU A 79 1.12 4.91 -9.37
CA LEU A 79 0.66 4.32 -8.11
C LEU A 79 1.83 3.80 -7.29
N ALA A 80 2.82 3.14 -7.91
CA ALA A 80 4.04 2.68 -7.25
C ALA A 80 4.92 3.85 -6.76
N LEU A 81 4.86 5.02 -7.42
CA LEU A 81 5.56 6.21 -6.97
C LEU A 81 5.01 6.74 -5.63
N ILE A 82 3.68 6.73 -5.45
CA ILE A 82 3.08 7.05 -4.14
C ILE A 82 3.59 6.08 -3.09
N ASP A 83 3.55 4.77 -3.37
CA ASP A 83 4.02 3.76 -2.43
C ASP A 83 5.51 3.98 -2.08
N MET A 84 6.35 4.35 -3.06
CA MET A 84 7.75 4.69 -2.83
C MET A 84 7.92 5.87 -1.87
N ILE A 85 7.14 6.95 -2.03
CA ILE A 85 7.19 8.12 -1.15
C ILE A 85 6.80 7.73 0.28
N ILE A 86 5.74 6.92 0.45
CA ILE A 86 5.32 6.39 1.75
C ILE A 86 6.46 5.58 2.38
N GLY A 87 7.11 4.72 1.61
CA GLY A 87 8.25 3.92 2.08
C GLY A 87 9.44 4.78 2.50
N LEU A 88 9.78 5.82 1.75
CA LEU A 88 10.87 6.74 2.10
C LEU A 88 10.56 7.48 3.41
N CYS A 89 9.35 8.02 3.56
CA CYS A 89 8.90 8.69 4.79
C CYS A 89 8.87 7.72 5.98
N GLY A 90 8.40 6.49 5.78
CA GLY A 90 8.39 5.46 6.82
C GLY A 90 9.80 5.02 7.23
N GLY A 91 10.72 4.94 6.28
CA GLY A 91 12.11 4.55 6.53
C GLY A 91 12.88 5.62 7.29
N THR A 92 12.76 6.89 6.88
CA THR A 92 13.37 8.01 7.60
C THR A 92 12.72 8.19 8.97
N GLY A 93 11.39 8.07 9.06
CA GLY A 93 10.65 8.12 10.32
C GLY A 93 11.07 7.02 11.31
N GLY A 94 11.26 5.79 10.84
CA GLY A 94 11.74 4.68 11.66
C GLY A 94 13.17 4.86 12.19
N LEU A 95 14.08 5.39 11.37
CA LEU A 95 15.45 5.71 11.82
C LEU A 95 15.42 6.81 12.87
N VAL A 96 14.75 7.92 12.58
CA VAL A 96 14.69 9.08 13.47
C VAL A 96 14.02 8.71 14.78
N SER A 97 12.90 7.98 14.75
CA SER A 97 12.18 7.59 15.96
C SER A 97 12.99 6.63 16.84
N GLY A 98 13.76 5.70 16.26
CA GLY A 98 14.64 4.81 17.02
C GLY A 98 15.69 5.57 17.85
N TYR A 99 16.39 6.51 17.23
CA TYR A 99 17.39 7.35 17.91
C TYR A 99 16.76 8.30 18.94
N LEU A 100 15.63 8.93 18.60
CA LEU A 100 14.91 9.80 19.52
C LEU A 100 14.43 9.03 20.77
N LEU A 101 13.93 7.82 20.56
CA LEU A 101 13.45 6.96 21.63
C LEU A 101 14.57 6.56 22.58
N GLU A 102 15.75 6.20 22.06
CA GLU A 102 16.89 5.84 22.89
C GLU A 102 17.51 7.04 23.62
N ALA A 103 17.64 8.18 22.96
CA ALA A 103 18.35 9.34 23.50
C ALA A 103 17.53 10.15 24.52
N VAL A 104 16.24 10.35 24.26
CA VAL A 104 15.38 11.31 25.00
C VAL A 104 14.10 10.65 25.53
N GLY A 105 13.76 9.45 25.07
CA GLY A 105 12.55 8.73 25.46
C GLY A 105 11.33 9.06 24.60
N TYR A 106 10.21 8.38 24.88
CA TYR A 106 8.99 8.40 24.06
C TYR A 106 8.41 9.80 23.80
N ALA A 107 8.59 10.75 24.71
CA ALA A 107 8.05 12.10 24.58
C ALA A 107 8.60 12.84 23.35
N SER A 108 9.87 12.60 23.00
CA SER A 108 10.53 13.24 21.86
C SER A 108 9.90 12.88 20.52
N VAL A 109 9.46 11.62 20.37
CA VAL A 109 8.79 11.12 19.16
C VAL A 109 7.45 11.84 18.93
N TYR A 110 6.68 12.03 20.00
CA TYR A 110 5.40 12.76 19.93
C TYR A 110 5.61 14.26 19.75
N LEU A 111 6.64 14.87 20.35
CA LEU A 111 7.01 16.27 20.10
C LEU A 111 7.35 16.53 18.63
N CYS A 112 8.18 15.67 18.02
CA CYS A 112 8.48 15.76 16.59
C CYS A 112 7.23 15.60 15.74
N SER A 113 6.34 14.67 16.09
CA SER A 113 5.07 14.45 15.38
C SER A 113 4.16 15.69 15.45
N VAL A 114 4.00 16.29 16.63
CA VAL A 114 3.26 17.55 16.82
C VAL A 114 3.86 18.67 15.97
N GLY A 115 5.19 18.84 15.99
CA GLY A 115 5.88 19.83 15.18
C GLY A 115 5.63 19.66 13.67
N LEU A 116 5.67 18.42 13.18
CA LEU A 116 5.39 18.12 11.77
C LEU A 116 3.93 18.40 11.40
N TYR A 117 2.96 18.03 12.24
CA TYR A 117 1.55 18.33 11.97
C TYR A 117 1.26 19.84 12.02
N LEU A 118 1.88 20.58 12.94
CA LEU A 118 1.78 22.05 12.98
C LEU A 118 2.40 22.70 11.73
N PHE A 119 3.53 22.19 11.26
CA PHE A 119 4.15 22.65 10.01
C PHE A 119 3.21 22.43 8.82
N ASN A 120 2.64 21.23 8.68
CA ASN A 120 1.67 20.93 7.62
C ASN A 120 0.43 21.83 7.69
N PHE A 121 -0.05 22.14 8.90
CA PHE A 121 -1.17 23.05 9.10
C PHE A 121 -0.82 24.49 8.68
N GLY A 122 0.40 24.94 8.98
CA GLY A 122 0.89 26.30 8.67
C GLY A 122 1.27 26.51 7.20
N SER A 123 1.72 25.47 6.49
CA SER A 123 2.06 25.56 5.06
C SER A 123 0.85 25.81 4.17
N GLY A 124 -0.36 25.39 4.60
CA GLY A 124 -1.57 25.52 3.80
C GLY A 124 -1.51 24.79 2.45
N PRO A 125 -2.60 24.80 1.67
CA PRO A 125 -2.57 24.33 0.29
C PRO A 125 -1.74 25.30 -0.58
N ASP A 126 -0.80 24.77 -1.37
CA ASP A 126 0.02 25.57 -2.28
C ASP A 126 -0.87 26.40 -3.22
N PRO A 127 -0.81 27.75 -3.18
CA PRO A 127 -1.68 28.61 -3.98
C PRO A 127 -1.34 28.56 -5.48
N ASP A 128 -0.13 28.11 -5.81
CA ASP A 128 0.40 27.99 -7.17
C ASP A 128 0.10 26.65 -7.83
N LEU A 129 -0.54 25.71 -7.13
CA LEU A 129 -1.10 24.53 -7.80
C LEU A 129 -2.13 25.06 -8.80
N PRO A 130 -1.86 24.96 -10.13
CA PRO A 130 -2.87 25.33 -11.09
C PRO A 130 -4.11 24.54 -10.71
N GLY A 131 -5.25 25.23 -10.62
CA GLY A 131 -6.53 24.55 -10.60
C GLY A 131 -6.65 23.82 -11.93
N GLU A 132 -5.98 22.67 -12.06
CA GLU A 132 -6.22 21.68 -13.09
C GLU A 132 -7.64 21.20 -12.79
N GLY A 133 -8.61 22.01 -13.23
CA GLY A 133 -9.99 21.60 -13.27
C GLY A 133 -9.98 20.26 -13.97
N MET A 134 -10.61 19.27 -13.34
CA MET A 134 -10.82 17.91 -13.85
C MET A 134 -10.56 17.89 -15.34
N ARG A 135 -9.35 17.45 -15.76
CA ARG A 135 -9.09 17.22 -17.18
C ARG A 135 -10.28 16.42 -17.66
N SER A 136 -10.86 16.86 -18.78
CA SER A 136 -12.05 16.23 -19.37
C SER A 136 -11.90 14.73 -19.19
N ILE A 137 -12.76 14.12 -18.36
CA ILE A 137 -12.69 12.71 -17.97
C ILE A 137 -12.39 11.95 -19.25
N GLU A 138 -11.15 11.46 -19.39
CA GLU A 138 -10.78 10.78 -20.61
C GLU A 138 -11.72 9.59 -20.67
N TYR A 139 -12.59 9.56 -21.69
CA TYR A 139 -13.61 8.53 -21.81
C TYR A 139 -12.87 7.20 -21.97
N ARG A 140 -12.69 6.49 -20.86
CA ARG A 140 -12.19 5.12 -20.86
C ARG A 140 -13.38 4.24 -21.16
N PRO A 141 -13.49 3.65 -22.36
CA PRO A 141 -14.46 2.59 -22.55
C PRO A 141 -14.12 1.50 -21.53
N ALA A 142 -15.04 1.20 -20.61
CA ALA A 142 -14.92 0.01 -19.78
C ALA A 142 -14.62 -1.16 -20.71
N GLN A 143 -13.50 -1.85 -20.49
CA GLN A 143 -13.15 -2.99 -21.32
C GLN A 143 -14.20 -4.10 -21.10
N GLY A 144 -15.22 -4.12 -21.97
CA GLY A 144 -16.14 -5.23 -22.22
C GLY A 144 -16.95 -5.72 -21.01
N GLY A 145 -18.27 -5.55 -21.07
CA GLY A 145 -19.20 -6.11 -20.08
C GLY A 145 -19.02 -7.61 -19.85
N GLY A 146 -19.16 -8.03 -18.59
CA GLY A 146 -19.47 -9.43 -18.27
C GLY A 146 -18.78 -10.11 -17.09
N HIS A 147 -17.93 -9.46 -16.29
CA HIS A 147 -17.24 -10.22 -15.22
C HIS A 147 -17.22 -9.49 -13.87
N ARG A 148 -18.40 -9.32 -13.24
CA ARG A 148 -18.51 -9.02 -11.80
C ARG A 148 -17.62 -9.97 -10.97
N TRP A 149 -17.52 -11.23 -11.41
CA TRP A 149 -16.64 -12.24 -10.86
C TRP A 149 -15.14 -11.90 -10.97
N TYR A 150 -14.68 -11.33 -12.09
CA TYR A 150 -13.29 -10.91 -12.24
C TYR A 150 -12.92 -9.81 -11.24
N MET A 151 -13.80 -8.81 -11.08
CA MET A 151 -13.61 -7.75 -10.10
C MET A 151 -13.62 -8.31 -8.66
N PHE A 152 -14.55 -9.22 -8.36
CA PHE A 152 -14.62 -9.89 -7.07
C PHE A 152 -13.34 -10.65 -6.74
N PHE A 153 -12.80 -11.44 -7.67
CA PHE A 153 -11.54 -12.16 -7.46
C PHE A 153 -10.35 -11.21 -7.29
N LEU A 154 -10.29 -10.09 -8.03
CA LEU A 154 -9.24 -9.08 -7.83
C LEU A 154 -9.32 -8.42 -6.46
N LEU A 155 -10.52 -8.06 -6.00
CA LEU A 155 -10.73 -7.49 -4.66
C LEU A 155 -10.36 -8.50 -3.56
N LEU A 156 -10.73 -9.77 -3.72
CA LEU A 156 -10.35 -10.84 -2.79
C LEU A 156 -8.83 -11.05 -2.75
N ALA A 157 -8.17 -11.06 -3.91
CA ALA A 157 -6.73 -11.18 -3.99
C ALA A 157 -6.03 -9.95 -3.37
N PHE A 158 -6.56 -8.74 -3.59
CA PHE A 158 -6.03 -7.53 -2.96
C PHE A 158 -6.23 -7.55 -1.44
N MET A 159 -7.42 -7.92 -0.95
CA MET A 159 -7.74 -8.00 0.48
C MET A 159 -6.80 -8.98 1.20
N THR A 160 -6.69 -10.20 0.68
CA THR A 160 -5.79 -11.22 1.25
C THR A 160 -4.33 -10.78 1.22
N TYR A 161 -3.90 -10.09 0.17
CA TYR A 161 -2.55 -9.54 0.13
C TYR A 161 -2.33 -8.33 1.04
N ALA A 162 -3.33 -7.46 1.20
CA ALA A 162 -3.30 -6.32 2.11
C ALA A 162 -3.18 -6.78 3.56
N MET A 163 -3.88 -7.86 3.93
CA MET A 163 -3.74 -8.53 5.23
C MET A 163 -2.28 -8.90 5.51
N LEU A 164 -1.56 -9.40 4.50
CA LEU A 164 -0.15 -9.77 4.62
C LEU A 164 0.78 -8.55 4.70
N LEU A 165 0.57 -7.55 3.85
CA LEU A 165 1.43 -6.36 3.79
C LEU A 165 1.37 -5.52 5.07
N GLN A 166 0.20 -5.45 5.71
CA GLN A 166 -0.01 -4.71 6.95
C GLN A 166 0.22 -5.56 8.20
N GLY A 167 -0.14 -6.85 8.16
CA GLY A 167 0.00 -7.76 9.30
C GLY A 167 1.45 -8.12 9.63
N VAL A 168 2.27 -8.38 8.61
CA VAL A 168 3.64 -8.85 8.83
C VAL A 168 4.52 -7.81 9.54
N PRO A 169 4.50 -6.51 9.20
CA PRO A 169 5.24 -5.51 9.97
C PRO A 169 4.88 -5.48 11.46
N ASN A 170 3.59 -5.61 11.80
CA ASN A 170 3.13 -5.68 13.19
C ASN A 170 3.66 -6.94 13.90
N LEU A 171 3.64 -8.08 13.22
CA LEU A 171 4.24 -9.33 13.72
C LEU A 171 5.76 -9.21 13.90
N LEU A 172 6.46 -8.57 12.98
CA LEU A 172 7.92 -8.40 13.04
C LEU A 172 8.35 -7.63 14.27
N ILE A 173 7.59 -6.61 14.69
CA ILE A 173 7.87 -5.87 15.94
C ILE A 173 7.82 -6.82 17.14
N LEU A 174 6.80 -7.69 17.23
CA LEU A 174 6.68 -8.68 18.31
C LEU A 174 7.82 -9.70 18.30
N VAL A 175 8.27 -10.12 17.11
CA VAL A 175 9.40 -11.05 16.96
C VAL A 175 10.73 -10.40 17.34
N GLN A 176 10.93 -9.14 16.95
CA GLN A 176 12.15 -8.37 17.25
C GLN A 176 12.31 -8.09 18.75
N LEU A 177 11.20 -7.84 19.44
CA LEU A 177 11.19 -7.60 20.89
C LEU A 177 11.37 -8.88 21.72
N ASN A 178 11.11 -10.06 21.15
CA ASN A 178 11.18 -11.32 21.88
C ASN A 178 12.54 -12.01 21.77
N ALA A 179 12.84 -12.92 22.69
CA ALA A 179 14.00 -13.80 22.58
C ALA A 179 13.88 -14.69 21.33
N PRO A 180 14.96 -14.90 20.54
CA PRO A 180 16.38 -14.63 20.83
C PRO A 180 16.92 -13.26 20.34
N LEU A 181 16.11 -12.42 19.70
CA LEU A 181 16.59 -11.19 19.05
C LEU A 181 16.77 -10.05 20.04
N CYS A 182 15.75 -9.78 20.89
CA CYS A 182 15.76 -8.73 21.91
C CYS A 182 16.35 -7.39 21.41
N TRP A 183 15.84 -6.89 20.29
CA TRP A 183 16.32 -5.65 19.68
C TRP A 183 16.00 -4.43 20.54
N ASP A 184 16.95 -3.49 20.60
CA ASP A 184 16.75 -2.17 21.17
C ASP A 184 16.03 -1.22 20.18
N ALA A 185 15.74 0.00 20.63
CA ALA A 185 15.01 1.00 19.85
C ALA A 185 15.73 1.35 18.53
N VAL A 186 17.06 1.50 18.55
CA VAL A 186 17.84 1.85 17.37
C VAL A 186 17.91 0.69 16.37
N LEU A 187 18.12 -0.54 16.81
CA LEU A 187 18.14 -1.70 15.92
C LEU A 187 16.77 -1.97 15.29
N MET A 188 15.67 -1.76 16.04
CA MET A 188 14.31 -1.73 15.47
C MET A 188 14.16 -0.64 14.40
N GLY A 189 14.68 0.56 14.65
CA GLY A 189 14.72 1.65 13.67
C GLY A 189 15.43 1.25 12.36
N TYR A 190 16.59 0.60 12.46
CA TYR A 190 17.30 0.03 11.31
C TYR A 190 16.48 -1.06 10.60
N GLY A 191 15.80 -1.93 11.35
CA GLY A 191 14.90 -2.93 10.81
C GLY A 191 13.77 -2.35 9.94
N ILE A 192 13.14 -1.28 10.42
CA ILE A 192 12.12 -0.54 9.67
C ILE A 192 12.72 0.10 8.42
N ALA A 193 13.88 0.74 8.54
CA ALA A 193 14.57 1.37 7.42
C ALA A 193 14.88 0.38 6.29
N VAL A 194 15.45 -0.78 6.64
CA VAL A 194 15.74 -1.86 5.69
C VAL A 194 14.45 -2.39 5.07
N SER A 195 13.39 -2.60 5.87
CA SER A 195 12.08 -3.03 5.37
C SER A 195 11.46 -2.03 4.38
N CYS A 196 11.76 -0.73 4.56
CA CYS A 196 11.33 0.34 3.68
C CYS A 196 12.09 0.40 2.35
N THR A 197 13.31 -0.17 2.26
CA THR A 197 14.02 -0.27 0.97
C THR A 197 13.25 -1.10 -0.06
N GLY A 198 12.38 -2.00 0.40
CA GLY A 198 11.47 -2.76 -0.46
C GLY A 198 10.49 -1.88 -1.25
N PHE A 199 10.13 -0.69 -0.76
CA PHE A 199 9.28 0.24 -1.52
C PHE A 199 10.03 0.84 -2.70
N LEU A 200 11.29 1.24 -2.50
CA LEU A 200 12.15 1.74 -3.57
C LEU A 200 12.45 0.65 -4.60
N ALA A 201 12.82 -0.55 -4.14
CA ALA A 201 13.08 -1.69 -5.01
C ALA A 201 11.82 -2.10 -5.80
N SER A 202 10.64 -2.08 -5.18
CA SER A 202 9.38 -2.35 -5.86
C SER A 202 9.02 -1.31 -6.91
N PHE A 203 9.25 -0.01 -6.66
CA PHE A 203 9.07 1.03 -7.67
C PHE A 203 10.00 0.83 -8.88
N LEU A 204 11.29 0.58 -8.63
CA LEU A 204 12.26 0.28 -9.68
C LEU A 204 11.86 -0.97 -10.46
N ALA A 205 11.39 -2.02 -9.78
CA ALA A 205 10.92 -3.23 -10.42
C ALA A 205 9.70 -2.98 -11.31
N VAL A 206 8.71 -2.20 -10.88
CA VAL A 206 7.58 -1.79 -11.75
C VAL A 206 8.10 -1.01 -12.97
N ALA A 207 9.03 -0.08 -12.79
CA ALA A 207 9.59 0.73 -13.87
C ALA A 207 10.36 -0.08 -14.91
N LEU A 208 11.11 -1.11 -14.47
CA LEU A 208 11.90 -2.00 -15.31
C LEU A 208 11.05 -3.09 -15.98
N LEU A 209 10.16 -3.74 -15.21
CA LEU A 209 9.40 -4.90 -15.65
C LEU A 209 8.18 -4.54 -16.49
N ARG A 210 7.68 -3.30 -16.45
CA ARG A 210 6.51 -2.88 -17.27
C ARG A 210 6.68 -3.12 -18.78
N ARG A 211 7.92 -3.18 -19.28
CA ARG A 211 8.23 -3.44 -20.70
C ARG A 211 8.35 -4.93 -21.01
N ARG A 212 8.57 -5.78 -20.00
CA ARG A 212 8.91 -7.19 -20.16
C ARG A 212 7.77 -8.12 -19.77
N LEU A 213 6.98 -7.74 -18.75
CA LEU A 213 5.94 -8.58 -18.17
C LEU A 213 4.57 -7.89 -18.23
N THR A 214 3.52 -8.70 -18.35
CA THR A 214 2.15 -8.21 -18.16
C THR A 214 1.94 -7.85 -16.68
N PRO A 215 1.03 -6.89 -16.35
CA PRO A 215 0.75 -6.53 -14.96
C PRO A 215 0.48 -7.70 -14.02
N PRO A 216 -0.33 -8.72 -14.39
CA PRO A 216 -0.53 -9.87 -13.50
C PRO A 216 0.70 -10.78 -13.38
N GLY A 217 1.52 -10.91 -14.44
CA GLY A 217 2.78 -11.65 -14.36
C GLY A 217 3.82 -10.98 -13.47
N ALA A 218 3.91 -9.65 -13.51
CA ALA A 218 4.76 -8.89 -12.58
C ALA A 218 4.27 -9.03 -11.13
N ALA A 219 2.95 -9.02 -10.90
CA ALA A 219 2.40 -9.24 -9.56
C ALA A 219 2.75 -10.63 -9.00
N LEU A 220 2.71 -11.69 -9.83
CA LEU A 220 3.14 -13.02 -9.44
C LEU A 220 4.62 -13.06 -9.02
N LEU A 221 5.50 -12.37 -9.73
CA LEU A 221 6.91 -12.28 -9.35
C LEU A 221 7.07 -11.64 -7.94
N GLY A 222 6.29 -10.61 -7.64
CA GLY A 222 6.30 -9.99 -6.31
C GLY A 222 5.74 -10.92 -5.21
N LEU A 223 4.71 -11.69 -5.52
CA LEU A 223 4.14 -12.70 -4.60
C LEU A 223 5.11 -13.86 -4.34
N LEU A 224 5.86 -14.29 -5.35
CA LEU A 224 6.94 -15.27 -5.21
C LEU A 224 8.07 -14.74 -4.33
N SER A 225 8.51 -13.50 -4.59
CA SER A 225 9.52 -12.80 -3.77
C SER A 225 9.07 -12.68 -2.31
N PHE A 226 7.82 -12.29 -2.06
CA PHE A 226 7.23 -12.29 -0.72
C PHE A 226 7.29 -13.69 -0.07
N SER A 227 6.89 -14.72 -0.80
CA SER A 227 6.81 -16.09 -0.26
C SER A 227 8.20 -16.65 0.09
N VAL A 228 9.19 -16.50 -0.79
CA VAL A 228 10.59 -16.87 -0.52
C VAL A 228 11.12 -16.12 0.70
N GLY A 229 10.82 -14.83 0.78
CA GLY A 229 11.18 -13.98 1.91
C GLY A 229 10.61 -14.46 3.25
N MET A 230 9.31 -14.76 3.28
CA MET A 230 8.65 -15.26 4.50
C MET A 230 9.17 -16.63 4.92
N VAL A 231 9.51 -17.51 3.98
CA VAL A 231 10.16 -18.79 4.29
C VAL A 231 11.53 -18.56 4.91
N LEU A 232 12.33 -17.62 4.42
CA LEU A 232 13.61 -17.33 5.08
C LEU A 232 13.41 -16.74 6.48
N LEU A 233 12.44 -15.83 6.65
CA LEU A 233 12.09 -15.25 7.96
C LEU A 233 11.65 -16.30 8.99
N SER A 234 11.05 -17.42 8.57
CA SER A 234 10.65 -18.48 9.51
C SER A 234 11.83 -19.17 10.18
N PHE A 235 13.01 -19.16 9.55
CA PHE A 235 14.22 -19.79 10.08
C PHE A 235 15.24 -18.78 10.65
N THR A 236 14.89 -17.50 10.75
CA THR A 236 15.83 -16.51 11.28
C THR A 236 15.95 -16.64 12.79
N SER A 237 17.16 -16.92 13.27
CA SER A 237 17.48 -16.95 14.70
C SER A 237 18.47 -15.86 15.12
N THR A 238 18.99 -15.07 14.17
CA THR A 238 19.97 -14.02 14.41
C THR A 238 19.60 -12.73 13.69
N THR A 239 20.10 -11.60 14.21
CA THR A 239 19.93 -10.27 13.62
C THR A 239 20.42 -10.20 12.16
N LEU A 240 21.54 -10.86 11.85
CA LEU A 240 22.06 -10.92 10.48
C LEU A 240 21.10 -11.66 9.54
N MET A 241 20.55 -12.80 9.97
CA MET A 241 19.59 -13.56 9.16
C MET A 241 18.31 -12.76 8.91
N MET A 242 17.84 -11.99 9.90
CA MET A 242 16.72 -11.05 9.76
C MET A 242 16.97 -10.01 8.65
N PHE A 243 18.16 -9.41 8.60
CA PHE A 243 18.53 -8.46 7.55
C PHE A 243 18.73 -9.12 6.18
N LEU A 244 19.36 -10.29 6.14
CA LEU A 244 19.54 -11.06 4.89
C LEU A 244 18.21 -11.52 4.31
N ALA A 245 17.26 -11.89 5.16
CA ALA A 245 15.92 -12.26 4.73
C ALA A 245 15.20 -11.10 4.02
N GLN A 246 15.54 -9.83 4.30
CA GLN A 246 14.93 -8.69 3.60
C GLN A 246 15.29 -8.63 2.11
N ILE A 247 16.42 -9.22 1.69
CA ILE A 247 16.88 -9.20 0.29
C ILE A 247 15.82 -9.83 -0.64
N PRO A 248 15.34 -11.07 -0.41
CA PRO A 248 14.26 -11.63 -1.20
C PRO A 248 12.91 -10.94 -0.98
N LEU A 249 12.68 -10.18 0.11
CA LEU A 249 11.45 -9.40 0.31
C LEU A 249 11.43 -8.07 -0.47
N LEU A 250 12.50 -7.68 -1.16
CA LEU A 250 12.59 -6.37 -1.82
C LEU A 250 11.45 -6.08 -2.80
N LEU A 251 10.87 -7.11 -3.44
CA LEU A 251 9.77 -6.93 -4.41
C LEU A 251 8.37 -7.11 -3.78
N ARG A 252 8.26 -7.17 -2.45
CA ARG A 252 6.97 -7.40 -1.77
C ARG A 252 5.96 -6.29 -2.01
N VAL A 253 6.36 -5.04 -2.21
CA VAL A 253 5.36 -3.95 -2.33
C VAL A 253 4.76 -3.93 -3.73
N MET A 254 5.49 -4.43 -4.74
CA MET A 254 5.13 -4.39 -6.16
C MET A 254 3.71 -4.89 -6.51
N PRO A 255 3.17 -5.99 -5.95
CA PRO A 255 1.84 -6.48 -6.32
C PRO A 255 0.70 -5.48 -6.01
N ALA A 256 0.83 -4.69 -4.94
CA ALA A 256 -0.23 -3.77 -4.50
C ALA A 256 -0.60 -2.69 -5.56
N PRO A 257 0.35 -1.87 -6.09
CA PRO A 257 0.03 -0.90 -7.13
C PRO A 257 -0.39 -1.54 -8.46
N LEU A 258 0.07 -2.76 -8.76
CA LEU A 258 -0.35 -3.51 -9.95
C LEU A 258 -1.82 -3.93 -9.86
N MET A 259 -2.23 -4.50 -8.71
CA MET A 259 -3.61 -4.88 -8.45
C MET A 259 -4.54 -3.67 -8.43
N ARG A 260 -4.13 -2.57 -7.77
CA ARG A 260 -4.87 -1.29 -7.79
C ARG A 260 -5.08 -0.79 -9.23
N SER A 261 -4.03 -0.80 -10.05
CA SER A 261 -4.12 -0.40 -11.46
C SER A 261 -5.03 -1.32 -12.28
N MET A 262 -5.05 -2.62 -12.01
CA MET A 262 -5.93 -3.55 -12.71
C MET A 262 -7.40 -3.34 -12.34
N MET A 263 -7.70 -3.13 -11.05
CA MET A 263 -9.04 -2.84 -10.56
C MET A 263 -9.56 -1.52 -11.13
N SER A 264 -8.74 -0.47 -11.12
CA SER A 264 -9.13 0.84 -11.65
C SER A 264 -9.41 0.83 -13.15
N ASN A 265 -8.68 0.01 -13.92
CA ASN A 265 -8.92 -0.15 -15.36
C ASN A 265 -10.14 -1.04 -15.67
N ALA A 266 -10.66 -1.79 -14.69
CA ALA A 266 -11.84 -2.63 -14.85
C ALA A 266 -13.16 -1.89 -14.55
N VAL A 267 -13.07 -0.67 -14.00
CA VAL A 267 -14.19 0.12 -13.53
C VAL A 267 -14.32 1.41 -14.35
N LEU A 268 -15.54 1.94 -14.45
CA LEU A 268 -15.81 3.19 -15.16
C LEU A 268 -15.11 4.38 -14.49
N PRO A 269 -14.69 5.42 -15.23
CA PRO A 269 -14.12 6.63 -14.64
C PRO A 269 -15.03 7.30 -13.60
N THR A 270 -16.35 7.18 -13.74
CA THR A 270 -17.33 7.72 -12.79
C THR A 270 -17.39 6.99 -11.46
N GLU A 271 -16.85 5.78 -11.39
CA GLU A 271 -16.93 4.87 -10.22
C GLU A 271 -15.59 4.74 -9.48
N GLN A 272 -14.55 5.51 -9.87
CA GLN A 272 -13.20 5.39 -9.27
C GLN A 272 -13.18 5.76 -7.78
N GLY A 273 -13.88 6.82 -7.39
CA GLY A 273 -13.99 7.19 -5.97
C GLY A 273 -14.68 6.11 -5.12
N THR A 274 -15.71 5.46 -5.67
CA THR A 274 -16.38 4.32 -5.02
C THR A 274 -15.46 3.12 -4.92
N LEU A 275 -14.68 2.82 -5.96
CA LEU A 275 -13.71 1.74 -5.94
C LEU A 275 -12.63 1.94 -4.87
N PHE A 276 -11.96 3.10 -4.85
CA PHE A 276 -10.86 3.32 -3.93
C PHE A 276 -11.31 3.47 -2.48
N SER A 277 -12.51 3.98 -2.23
CA SER A 277 -13.09 3.94 -0.89
C SER A 277 -13.36 2.49 -0.43
N MET A 278 -13.89 1.62 -1.29
CA MET A 278 -14.03 0.18 -0.97
C MET A 278 -12.68 -0.49 -0.72
N VAL A 279 -11.67 -0.20 -1.54
CA VAL A 279 -10.30 -0.73 -1.39
C VAL A 279 -9.71 -0.32 -0.04
N SER A 280 -9.85 0.96 0.36
CA SER A 280 -9.37 1.43 1.66
C SER A 280 -10.13 0.82 2.83
N CYS A 281 -11.45 0.68 2.74
CA CYS A 281 -12.23 -0.03 3.76
C CYS A 281 -11.78 -1.48 3.93
N LEU A 282 -11.58 -2.19 2.82
CA LEU A 282 -11.07 -3.56 2.83
C LEU A 282 -9.66 -3.65 3.39
N GLN A 283 -8.80 -2.68 3.08
CA GLN A 283 -7.44 -2.62 3.61
C GLN A 283 -7.44 -2.43 5.14
N THR A 284 -8.21 -1.48 5.67
CA THR A 284 -8.32 -1.26 7.13
C THR A 284 -8.89 -2.48 7.83
N PHE A 285 -9.93 -3.10 7.27
CA PHE A 285 -10.50 -4.32 7.83
C PHE A 285 -9.50 -5.48 7.81
N SER A 286 -8.74 -5.62 6.73
CA SER A 286 -7.69 -6.63 6.59
C SER A 286 -6.57 -6.44 7.61
N GLU A 287 -6.18 -5.20 7.92
CA GLU A 287 -5.18 -4.89 8.94
C GLU A 287 -5.62 -5.30 10.35
N ILE A 288 -6.88 -5.02 10.70
CA ILE A 288 -7.46 -5.44 11.99
C ILE A 288 -7.44 -6.97 12.09
N LEU A 289 -7.95 -7.67 11.06
CA LEU A 289 -7.97 -9.14 11.03
C LEU A 289 -6.55 -9.73 11.08
N ALA A 290 -5.61 -9.15 10.33
CA ALA A 290 -4.23 -9.59 10.31
C ALA A 290 -3.60 -9.51 11.69
N THR A 291 -3.77 -8.37 12.37
CA THR A 291 -3.19 -8.14 13.69
C THR A 291 -3.74 -9.14 14.70
N ILE A 292 -5.06 -9.38 14.70
CA ILE A 292 -5.69 -10.37 15.59
C ILE A 292 -5.16 -11.77 15.30
N ILE A 293 -5.14 -12.19 14.03
CA ILE A 293 -4.74 -13.55 13.64
C ILE A 293 -3.25 -13.77 13.94
N PHE A 294 -2.37 -12.91 13.45
CA PHE A 294 -0.93 -13.09 13.62
C PHE A 294 -0.48 -12.97 15.08
N ASN A 295 -1.05 -12.05 15.88
CA ASN A 295 -0.66 -11.91 17.28
C ASN A 295 -1.09 -13.11 18.11
N ASN A 296 -2.32 -13.60 17.93
CA ASN A 296 -2.80 -14.78 18.67
C ASN A 296 -2.08 -16.06 18.23
N VAL A 297 -1.86 -16.24 16.93
CA VAL A 297 -1.10 -17.38 16.42
C VAL A 297 0.33 -17.34 16.96
N TYR A 298 1.00 -16.18 16.88
CA TYR A 298 2.35 -16.02 17.40
C TYR A 298 2.42 -16.32 18.89
N ALA A 299 1.52 -15.76 19.70
CA ALA A 299 1.46 -16.01 21.14
C ALA A 299 1.27 -17.51 21.46
N ALA A 300 0.48 -18.24 20.66
CA ALA A 300 0.27 -19.67 20.85
C ALA A 300 1.44 -20.54 20.38
N THR A 301 2.20 -20.12 19.36
CA THR A 301 3.20 -20.96 18.70
C THR A 301 4.64 -20.59 19.04
N VAL A 302 4.90 -19.42 19.62
CA VAL A 302 6.27 -18.93 19.84
C VAL A 302 7.11 -19.87 20.71
N ALA A 303 6.50 -20.57 21.66
CA ALA A 303 7.19 -21.53 22.52
C ALA A 303 7.58 -22.84 21.81
N THR A 304 6.86 -23.24 20.76
CA THR A 304 7.14 -24.48 20.00
C THR A 304 7.96 -24.19 18.75
N PHE A 305 7.55 -23.18 17.97
CA PHE A 305 8.22 -22.76 16.76
C PHE A 305 8.01 -21.27 16.49
N HIS A 306 9.07 -20.48 16.70
CA HIS A 306 9.07 -19.02 16.50
C HIS A 306 8.67 -18.60 15.08
N GLY A 307 8.98 -19.42 14.06
CA GLY A 307 8.74 -19.12 12.65
C GLY A 307 7.35 -19.44 12.12
N PHE A 308 6.45 -20.00 12.94
CA PHE A 308 5.16 -20.53 12.46
C PHE A 308 4.30 -19.48 11.78
N SER A 309 4.21 -18.27 12.37
CA SER A 309 3.41 -17.17 11.83
C SER A 309 3.85 -16.72 10.44
N PHE A 310 5.15 -16.85 10.11
CA PHE A 310 5.65 -16.54 8.76
C PHE A 310 5.27 -17.63 7.75
N ILE A 311 5.25 -18.90 8.15
CA ILE A 311 4.74 -19.99 7.30
C ILE A 311 3.24 -19.82 7.06
N LEU A 312 2.47 -19.40 8.07
CA LEU A 312 1.06 -19.04 7.89
C LEU A 312 0.90 -17.91 6.88
N ALA A 313 1.77 -16.90 6.90
CA ALA A 313 1.76 -15.83 5.90
C ALA A 313 2.00 -16.35 4.48
N VAL A 314 2.87 -17.36 4.29
CA VAL A 314 3.05 -18.05 3.00
C VAL A 314 1.79 -18.82 2.59
N ALA A 315 1.15 -19.52 3.52
CA ALA A 315 -0.08 -20.25 3.23
C ALA A 315 -1.20 -19.30 2.74
N ILE A 316 -1.32 -18.13 3.37
CA ILE A 316 -2.29 -17.11 2.97
C ILE A 316 -1.89 -16.48 1.61
N SER A 317 -0.60 -16.33 1.31
CA SER A 317 -0.13 -15.74 0.03
C SER A 317 -0.43 -16.61 -1.20
N VAL A 318 -0.71 -17.90 -1.01
CA VAL A 318 -1.14 -18.80 -2.10
C VAL A 318 -2.48 -18.35 -2.71
N ILE A 319 -3.38 -17.76 -1.92
CA ILE A 319 -4.69 -17.29 -2.41
C ILE A 319 -4.52 -16.19 -3.48
N PRO A 320 -3.85 -15.05 -3.23
CA PRO A 320 -3.63 -14.07 -4.28
C PRO A 320 -2.75 -14.62 -5.42
N ALA A 321 -1.79 -15.51 -5.15
CA ALA A 321 -0.96 -16.10 -6.19
C ALA A 321 -1.77 -16.96 -7.18
N THR A 322 -2.68 -17.80 -6.68
CA THR A 322 -3.55 -18.63 -7.53
C THR A 322 -4.50 -17.80 -8.37
N ILE A 323 -5.11 -16.75 -7.78
CA ILE A 323 -5.99 -15.83 -8.50
C ILE A 323 -5.22 -15.09 -9.61
N MET A 324 -4.05 -14.54 -9.30
CA MET A 324 -3.22 -13.84 -10.29
C MET A 324 -2.73 -14.78 -11.39
N GLY A 325 -2.38 -16.03 -11.05
CA GLY A 325 -2.03 -17.09 -11.99
C GLY A 325 -3.18 -17.39 -12.96
N TYR A 326 -4.40 -17.55 -12.44
CA TYR A 326 -5.59 -17.75 -13.26
C TYR A 326 -5.84 -16.58 -14.21
N VAL A 327 -5.67 -15.33 -13.76
CA VAL A 327 -5.82 -14.13 -14.60
C VAL A 327 -4.79 -14.08 -15.72
N VAL A 328 -3.54 -14.51 -15.47
CA VAL A 328 -2.51 -14.64 -16.52
C VAL A 328 -2.94 -15.67 -17.57
N CYS A 329 -3.33 -16.87 -17.13
CA CYS A 329 -3.75 -17.95 -18.03
C CYS A 329 -4.97 -17.57 -18.88
N TYR A 330 -5.96 -16.90 -18.27
CA TYR A 330 -7.16 -16.43 -18.96
C TYR A 330 -6.84 -15.37 -20.03
N LYS A 331 -5.92 -14.44 -19.76
CA LYS A 331 -5.50 -13.45 -20.76
C LYS A 331 -4.74 -14.09 -21.92
N MET A 332 -3.89 -15.08 -21.64
CA MET A 332 -3.19 -15.84 -22.68
C MET A 332 -4.17 -16.62 -23.56
N SER A 333 -5.14 -17.32 -22.95
CA SER A 333 -6.13 -18.11 -23.69
C SER A 333 -7.05 -17.24 -24.57
N SER A 334 -7.45 -16.07 -24.07
CA SER A 334 -8.23 -15.08 -24.83
C SER A 334 -7.46 -14.50 -26.02
N GLN A 335 -6.14 -14.29 -25.88
CA GLN A 335 -5.28 -13.82 -26.98
C GLN A 335 -5.00 -14.91 -28.03
N SER A 336 -5.00 -16.19 -27.66
CA SER A 336 -4.83 -17.32 -28.59
C SER A 336 -6.08 -17.67 -29.41
N SER A 337 -7.19 -16.92 -29.27
CA SER A 337 -8.35 -17.11 -30.13
C SER A 337 -8.00 -16.74 -31.60
N PRO A 338 -8.19 -17.65 -32.58
CA PRO A 338 -7.61 -17.53 -33.93
C PRO A 338 -8.11 -16.35 -34.76
N TYR A 339 -9.09 -15.58 -34.28
CA TYR A 339 -9.73 -14.50 -35.03
C TYR A 339 -8.98 -13.16 -34.97
N LYS A 340 -7.94 -13.00 -34.13
CA LYS A 340 -7.15 -11.74 -34.05
C LYS A 340 -5.94 -11.69 -34.98
N CYS A 341 -5.50 -12.83 -35.52
CA CYS A 341 -4.37 -12.85 -36.47
C CYS A 341 -4.74 -12.22 -37.83
N TRP A 342 -6.02 -12.20 -38.19
CA TRP A 342 -6.50 -11.64 -39.46
C TRP A 342 -6.59 -10.11 -39.52
N LYS A 343 -6.50 -9.39 -38.38
CA LYS A 343 -6.61 -7.93 -38.37
C LYS A 343 -5.29 -7.17 -38.46
N VAL A 344 -4.16 -7.88 -38.41
CA VAL A 344 -2.81 -7.27 -38.51
C VAL A 344 -2.29 -7.27 -39.96
N TRP A 345 -2.97 -7.96 -40.89
CA TRP A 345 -2.59 -8.06 -42.31
C TRP A 345 -3.66 -7.52 -43.29
N GLY A 346 -4.53 -6.62 -42.84
CA GLY A 346 -5.69 -6.12 -43.61
C GLY A 346 -5.68 -4.63 -43.97
N THR A 347 -4.58 -3.90 -43.75
CA THR A 347 -4.43 -2.52 -44.22
C THR A 347 -3.31 -2.43 -45.26
N VAL A 348 -3.51 -3.13 -46.37
CA VAL A 348 -2.85 -2.76 -47.63
C VAL A 348 -3.59 -1.53 -48.16
N HIS A 349 -2.80 -0.51 -48.50
CA HIS A 349 -3.20 0.67 -49.26
C HIS A 349 -4.34 0.39 -50.25
N ASN A 350 -5.40 1.19 -50.18
CA ASN A 350 -6.26 1.45 -51.32
C ASN A 350 -5.83 2.80 -51.92
N PRO A 351 -5.05 2.84 -53.02
CA PRO A 351 -4.69 4.06 -53.70
C PRO A 351 -5.62 4.32 -54.90
N ASP A 352 -6.94 4.17 -54.75
CA ASP A 352 -7.89 4.60 -55.79
C ASP A 352 -8.91 5.58 -55.21
N LYS A 353 -8.44 6.81 -54.95
CA LYS A 353 -9.25 8.04 -54.97
C LYS A 353 -8.43 9.18 -55.57
N LEU A 354 -8.26 9.10 -56.88
CA LEU A 354 -8.04 10.24 -57.77
C LEU A 354 -9.13 10.16 -58.84
N GLN A 355 -10.24 10.85 -58.59
CA GLN A 355 -11.05 11.62 -59.56
C GLN A 355 -12.22 12.29 -58.84
#